data_AF-A0A1C5Y140-F1
#
_entry.id   AF-A0A1C5Y140-F1
#
_cell.length_a   1.000
_cell.length_b   1.000
_cell.length_c   1.000
_cell.angle_alpha   90.00
_cell.angle_beta   90.00
_cell.angle_gamma   90.00
#
_symmetry.space_group_name_H-M   'P 1'
#
loop_
_entity.id
_entity.type
_entity.pdbx_description
1 polymer ?
#
loop_
_entity_poly.entity_id
_entity_poly.type
_entity_poly.pdbx_seq_one_letter_code
_entity_poly.pdbx_strand_id
1 'polypeptide(L)' 'MILLIDNYDSFSYNLFQQAAAIEPEIKVVRNDALTIGEIEGLNPSHIILSPGPGYMKNFLSM' A
#
# COMPACT_ATOMS: atom_id res chain seq x y z
N MET A 1 12.82 -3.85 3.12
CA MET A 1 11.52 -4.07 2.45
C MET A 1 10.59 -2.85 2.54
N ILE A 2 9.98 -2.45 1.41
CA ILE A 2 8.82 -1.54 1.34
C ILE A 2 7.54 -2.38 1.20
N LEU A 3 6.49 -2.03 1.93
CA LEU A 3 5.15 -2.59 1.73
C LEU A 3 4.28 -1.61 0.93
N LEU A 4 3.85 -2.00 -0.27
CA LEU A 4 2.90 -1.24 -1.07
C LEU A 4 1.50 -1.85 -0.91
N ILE A 5 0.58 -1.07 -0.35
CA ILE A 5 -0.81 -1.45 -0.14
C ILE A 5 -1.64 -0.89 -1.31
N ASP A 6 -2.12 -1.79 -2.16
CA ASP A 6 -2.95 -1.51 -3.33
C ASP A 6 -4.43 -1.45 -2.93
N ASN A 7 -4.98 -0.24 -2.88
CA ASN A 7 -6.38 0.05 -2.62
C ASN A 7 -7.25 -0.06 -3.87
N TYR A 8 -7.02 -1.08 -4.70
CA TYR A 8 -7.69 -1.30 -5.98
C TYR A 8 -7.46 -0.15 -6.99
N ASP A 9 -6.22 0.32 -7.06
CA ASP A 9 -5.81 1.37 -7.99
C ASP A 9 -5.49 0.83 -9.39
N SER A 10 -5.80 1.63 -10.41
CA SER A 10 -5.38 1.38 -11.78
C SER A 10 -3.88 1.66 -12.00
N PHE A 11 -3.22 2.40 -11.09
CA PHE A 11 -1.82 2.84 -11.22
C PHE A 11 -0.84 2.15 -10.26
N SER A 12 -1.25 1.13 -9.52
CA SER A 12 -0.36 0.42 -8.56
C SER A 12 0.92 -0.12 -9.21
N TYR A 13 0.87 -0.55 -10.48
CA TYR A 13 2.06 -1.01 -11.21
C TYR A 13 3.05 0.13 -11.52
N ASN A 14 2.57 1.35 -11.75
CA ASN A 14 3.44 2.53 -11.94
C ASN A 14 4.16 2.90 -10.64
N LEU A 15 3.45 2.84 -9.50
CA LEU A 15 4.04 3.07 -8.19
C LEU A 15 5.09 1.99 -7.86
N PHE A 16 4.76 0.72 -8.12
CA PHE A 16 5.70 -0.39 -7.94
C PHE A 16 6.98 -0.17 -8.76
N GLN A 17 6.87 0.14 -10.06
CA GLN A 17 8.06 0.35 -10.89
C GLN A 17 8.94 1.52 -10.41
N GLN A 18 8.34 2.64 -10.01
CA GLN A 18 9.10 3.79 -9.52
C GLN A 18 9.78 3.50 -8.18
N ALA A 19 9.08 2.85 -7.24
CA ALA A 19 9.64 2.49 -5.96
C ALA A 19 10.72 1.39 -6.10
N ALA A 20 10.47 0.37 -6.92
CA ALA A 20 11.39 -0.75 -7.14
C ALA A 20 12.68 -0.33 -7.84
N ALA A 21 12.67 0.77 -8.59
CA ALA A 21 13.87 1.38 -9.16
C ALA A 21 14.81 1.99 -8.10
N ILE A 22 14.28 2.33 -6.91
CA ILE A 22 15.05 2.91 -5.79
C ILE A 22 15.38 1.81 -4.77
N GLU A 23 14.38 1.02 -4.38
CA GLU A 23 14.49 -0.08 -3.43
C GLU A 23 13.83 -1.33 -4.02
N PRO A 24 14.60 -2.33 -4.49
CA PRO A 24 14.05 -3.52 -5.15
C PRO A 24 13.23 -4.43 -4.23
N GLU A 25 13.43 -4.38 -2.91
CA GLU A 25 12.74 -5.25 -1.97
C GLU A 25 11.34 -4.70 -1.63
N ILE A 26 10.38 -4.94 -2.53
CA ILE A 26 8.99 -4.48 -2.37
C ILE A 26 8.01 -5.65 -2.33
N LYS A 27 7.10 -5.60 -1.36
CA LYS A 27 5.93 -6.49 -1.28
C LYS A 27 4.67 -5.70 -1.60
N VAL A 28 3.86 -6.18 -2.55
CA VAL A 28 2.57 -5.57 -2.91
C VAL A 28 1.44 -6.43 -2.36
N VAL A 29 0.48 -5.82 -1.67
CA VAL A 29 -0.72 -6.49 -1.14
C VAL A 29 -1.97 -5.65 -1.36
N ARG A 30 -3.15 -6.27 -1.49
CA ARG A 30 -4.42 -5.52 -1.44
C ARG A 30 -4.70 -5.01 -0.03
N ASN A 31 -5.49 -3.95 0.09
CA ASN A 31 -5.83 -3.32 1.38
C ASN A 31 -6.53 -4.26 2.38
N ASP A 32 -7.10 -5.35 1.90
CA ASP A 32 -7.88 -6.36 2.64
C ASP A 32 -7.13 -7.70 2.79
N ALA A 33 -5.89 -7.79 2.30
CA ALA A 33 -5.14 -9.04 2.24
C ALA A 33 -4.33 -9.37 3.50
N LEU A 34 -4.05 -8.38 4.36
CA LEU A 34 -3.27 -8.55 5.58
C LEU A 34 -3.92 -7.83 6.77
N THR A 35 -3.80 -8.43 7.94
CA THR A 35 -4.07 -7.80 9.23
C THR A 35 -2.92 -6.92 9.69
N ILE A 36 -3.18 -6.04 10.66
CA ILE A 36 -2.15 -5.17 11.25
C ILE A 36 -1.02 -5.99 11.89
N GLY A 37 -1.34 -7.06 12.63
CA GLY A 37 -0.32 -7.90 13.26
C GLY A 37 0.58 -8.63 12.24
N GLU A 38 0.03 -9.02 11.09
CA GLU A 38 0.84 -9.56 9.99
C GLU A 38 1.75 -8.49 9.39
N ILE A 39 1.27 -7.24 9.24
CA ILE A 39 2.09 -6.12 8.77
C ILE A 39 3.22 -5.80 9.76
N GLU A 40 2.94 -5.78 11.07
CA GLU A 40 3.95 -5.60 12.10
C GLU A 40 5.01 -6.72 12.05
N GLY A 41 4.59 -7.97 11.87
CA GLY A 41 5.50 -9.11 11.72
C GLY A 41 6.37 -9.07 10.46
N LEU A 42 5.92 -8.38 9.40
CA LEU A 42 6.72 -8.14 8.20
C LEU A 42 7.80 -7.07 8.41
N ASN A 43 7.68 -6.23 9.45
CA ASN A 43 8.61 -5.16 9.81
C ASN A 43 9.05 -4.30 8.59
N PRO A 44 8.11 -3.73 7.81
CA PRO A 44 8.46 -2.92 6.65
C PRO A 44 9.17 -1.63 7.10
N SER A 45 10.19 -1.21 6.35
CA SER A 45 10.87 0.07 6.60
C SER A 45 10.01 1.28 6.25
N HIS A 46 9.14 1.11 5.24
CA HIS A 46 8.25 2.13 4.70
C HIS A 46 6.97 1.48 4.19
N ILE A 47 5.88 2.24 4.21
CA ILE A 47 4.59 1.83 3.66
C ILE A 47 4.17 2.85 2.59
N ILE A 48 3.78 2.36 1.42
CA ILE A 48 3.16 3.15 0.35
C ILE A 48 1.70 2.74 0.28
N LEU A 49 0.78 3.67 0.47
CA LEU A 49 -0.66 3.43 0.23
C LEU A 49 -1.00 3.94 -1.17
N SER A 50 -1.47 3.08 -2.07
CA SER A 50 -1.91 3.54 -3.38
C SER A 50 -3.19 4.40 -3.23
N PRO A 51 -3.47 5.27 -4.22
CA PRO A 51 -4.82 5.77 -4.44
C PRO A 51 -5.83 4.62 -4.60
N GLY A 52 -7.11 4.95 -4.65
CA GLY A 52 -8.14 3.96 -4.97
C GLY A 52 -9.43 4.66 -5.38
N PRO A 53 -10.35 3.94 -6.03
CA PRO A 53 -11.64 4.49 -6.41
C PRO A 53 -12.48 4.84 -5.17
N GLY A 54 -13.19 5.97 -5.25
CA GLY A 54 -14.11 6.43 -4.20
C GLY A 54 -13.56 7.57 -3.35
N TYR A 55 -14.42 8.08 -2.47
CA TYR A 55 -14.10 9.11 -1.49
C TYR A 55 -14.11 8.48 -0.09
N MET A 56 -13.32 9.05 0.83
CA MET A 56 -13.34 8.60 2.22
C MET A 56 -14.73 8.88 2.81
N LYS A 57 -15.50 7.82 3.05
CA LYS A 57 -16.94 7.91 3.36
C LYS A 57 -17.25 8.64 4.68
N ASN A 58 -16.27 8.84 5.56
CA ASN A 58 -16.45 9.41 6.90
C ASN A 58 -15.56 10.63 7.20
N PHE A 59 -15.13 11.40 6.18
CA PHE A 59 -14.29 12.58 6.44
C PHE A 59 -15.03 13.73 7.17
N LEU A 60 -16.37 13.68 7.25
CA LEU A 60 -17.23 14.76 7.77
C LEU A 60 -17.92 14.46 9.11
N SER A 61 -17.55 13.38 9.83
CA SER A 61 -18.15 13.07 11.13
C SER A 61 -17.29 13.47 12.35
N MET A 62 -16.45 14.50 12.19
CA MET A 62 -15.79 15.18 13.31
C MET A 62 -16.54 16.44 13.69
#